data_AF-A0A7C3AS93-F1
#
_entry.id   AF-A0A7C3AS93-F1
#
_cell.length_a   1.000
_cell.length_b   1.000
_cell.length_c   1.000
_cell.angle_alpha   90.00
_cell.angle_beta   90.00
_cell.angle_gamma   90.00
#
_symmetry.space_group_name_H-M   'P 1'
#
loop_
_entity.id
_entity.type
_entity.pdbx_description
1 polymer ?
#
loop_
_entity_poly.entity_id
_entity_poly.type
_entity_poly.pdbx_seq_one_letter_code
_entity_poly.pdbx_strand_id
1 'polypeptide(L)'
;MNPETPSPQLSLRALLGDSSSFLASLRFLRERLLVYSLARFGVALAIVVGAWFAPTIVGIEQLSVRGLHVLAACLFLYNTIIFSLLYLSSWSSPASYRQLILIMHGAIGLDFVFLTAARWLVGGVGSPFSSFYILHIILAGMLLPRVFVLLHALFGYLLFAGLALGQWSGAVPYLAPTGAVMCDRHFDHRYAITTLVVHAVLFTVTALLVSEMASALKRGESALRALNAELEQLSSMRRDFLHVIAHNLKAPTAAATMMLTTVEQIWGPTAPEEAQSALKRARERIQELGQPDSGPATTELARKRRIA
;
A
#
# COMPACT_ATOMS: atom_id res chain seq x y z
N MET A 1 -45.69 19.47 15.73
CA MET A 1 -44.38 19.94 15.24
C MET A 1 -43.33 19.30 16.15
N ASN A 2 -42.82 18.13 15.77
CA ASN A 2 -41.92 17.32 16.57
C ASN A 2 -40.63 17.12 15.75
N PRO A 3 -39.44 17.42 16.28
CA PRO A 3 -38.21 17.33 15.50
C PRO A 3 -37.86 15.85 15.30
N GLU A 4 -37.75 15.43 14.04
CA GLU A 4 -37.26 14.11 13.69
C GLU A 4 -35.83 13.93 14.22
N THR A 5 -35.67 12.91 15.06
CA THR A 5 -34.35 12.42 15.45
C THR A 5 -33.73 11.74 14.23
N PRO A 6 -32.52 12.12 13.79
CA PRO A 6 -31.90 11.46 12.65
C PRO A 6 -31.59 10.01 13.00
N SER A 7 -32.07 9.10 12.17
CA SER A 7 -31.87 7.66 12.33
C SER A 7 -30.37 7.30 12.40
N PRO A 8 -29.96 6.39 13.30
CA PRO A 8 -28.54 6.02 13.51
C PRO A 8 -27.88 5.35 12.29
N GLN A 9 -28.65 5.01 11.27
CA GLN A 9 -28.14 4.46 10.01
C GLN A 9 -27.62 5.55 9.06
N LEU A 10 -28.11 6.79 9.18
CA LEU A 10 -27.66 7.91 8.34
C LEU A 10 -26.27 8.39 8.75
N SER A 11 -25.97 8.42 10.05
CA SER A 11 -24.65 8.75 10.58
C SER A 11 -23.63 7.64 10.31
N LEU A 12 -24.03 6.36 10.36
CA LEU A 12 -23.16 5.24 10.01
C LEU A 12 -22.85 5.21 8.50
N ARG A 13 -23.82 5.51 7.63
CA ARG A 13 -23.58 5.66 6.19
C ARG A 13 -22.81 6.92 5.83
N ALA A 14 -22.93 8.02 6.59
CA ALA A 14 -22.08 9.20 6.41
C ALA A 14 -20.64 8.95 6.89
N LEU A 15 -20.44 8.15 7.94
CA LEU A 15 -19.13 7.66 8.38
C LEU A 15 -18.52 6.61 7.43
N LEU A 16 -19.34 5.90 6.66
CA LEU A 16 -18.91 4.89 5.67
C LEU A 16 -18.95 5.42 4.22
N GLY A 17 -19.45 6.63 4.01
CA GLY A 17 -19.75 7.23 2.71
C GLY A 17 -18.65 8.14 2.17
N ASP A 18 -17.61 8.38 2.96
CA ASP A 18 -16.40 9.02 2.48
C ASP A 18 -15.52 7.96 1.82
N SER A 19 -15.67 7.86 0.51
CA SER A 19 -14.74 7.23 -0.44
C SER A 19 -14.21 5.84 -0.08
N SER A 20 -14.65 4.87 -0.87
CA SER A 20 -13.98 3.61 -1.19
C SER A 20 -12.51 3.84 -1.56
N SER A 21 -11.69 4.14 -0.55
CA SER A 21 -10.24 4.16 -0.67
C SER A 21 -9.83 2.73 -1.02
N PHE A 22 -8.98 2.60 -2.03
CA PHE A 22 -8.34 1.35 -2.45
C PHE A 22 -7.75 0.53 -1.28
N LEU A 23 -7.42 1.22 -0.18
CA LEU A 23 -6.93 0.69 1.10
C LEU A 23 -7.99 -0.01 1.97
N ALA A 24 -9.28 0.18 1.68
CA ALA A 24 -10.41 -0.48 2.33
C ALA A 24 -10.97 -1.65 1.51
N SER A 25 -10.41 -1.95 0.33
CA SER A 25 -10.84 -3.10 -0.45
C SER A 25 -10.36 -4.40 0.24
N LEU A 26 -11.32 -5.27 0.57
CA LEU A 26 -11.11 -6.57 1.24
C LEU A 26 -9.95 -7.38 0.66
N ARG A 27 -9.78 -7.34 -0.66
CA ARG A 27 -8.75 -8.07 -1.39
C ARG A 27 -7.34 -7.57 -1.06
N PHE A 28 -7.13 -6.26 -1.03
CA PHE A 28 -5.82 -5.68 -0.70
C PHE A 28 -5.47 -5.84 0.77
N LEU A 29 -6.47 -5.79 1.68
CA LEU A 29 -6.24 -6.06 3.10
C LEU A 29 -5.76 -7.51 3.30
N ARG A 30 -6.40 -8.48 2.65
CA ARG A 30 -5.96 -9.88 2.67
C ARG A 30 -4.55 -10.06 2.12
N GLU A 31 -4.24 -9.48 0.96
CA GLU A 31 -2.90 -9.56 0.35
C GLU A 31 -1.82 -9.00 1.29
N ARG A 32 -2.09 -7.85 1.94
CA ARG A 32 -1.18 -7.27 2.94
C ARG A 32 -0.99 -8.17 4.17
N LEU A 33 -2.07 -8.74 4.70
CA LEU A 33 -1.97 -9.69 5.81
C LEU A 33 -1.19 -10.97 5.43
N LEU A 34 -1.32 -11.44 4.19
CA LEU A 34 -0.55 -12.60 3.70
C LEU A 34 0.94 -12.27 3.58
N VAL A 35 1.30 -11.11 3.02
CA VAL A 35 2.70 -10.64 2.98
C VAL A 35 3.26 -10.49 4.40
N TYR A 36 2.45 -9.95 5.32
CA TYR A 36 2.82 -9.82 6.72
C TYR A 36 3.07 -11.18 7.39
N SER A 37 2.17 -12.13 7.17
CA SER A 37 2.31 -13.50 7.67
C SER A 37 3.55 -14.19 7.06
N LEU A 38 3.86 -13.93 5.78
CA LEU A 38 5.09 -14.42 5.16
C LEU A 38 6.34 -13.85 5.85
N ALA A 39 6.34 -12.55 6.15
CA ALA A 39 7.45 -11.91 6.86
C ALA A 39 7.68 -12.55 8.25
N ARG A 40 6.62 -12.92 8.97
CA ARG A 40 6.72 -13.61 10.27
C ARG A 40 7.36 -14.99 10.18
N PHE A 41 7.13 -15.75 9.10
CA PHE A 41 7.86 -17.00 8.89
C PHE A 41 9.37 -16.74 8.76
N GLY A 42 9.75 -15.68 8.06
CA GLY A 42 11.13 -15.21 7.98
C GLY A 42 11.70 -14.84 9.37
N VAL A 43 10.93 -14.14 10.20
CA VAL A 43 11.34 -13.80 11.58
C VAL A 43 11.49 -15.05 12.45
N ALA A 44 10.56 -16.01 12.38
CA ALA A 44 10.67 -17.25 13.13
C ALA A 44 11.95 -18.03 12.74
N LEU A 45 12.25 -18.11 11.44
CA LEU A 45 13.48 -18.71 10.94
C LEU A 45 14.72 -17.93 11.43
N ALA A 46 14.69 -16.59 11.36
CA ALA A 46 15.78 -15.75 11.84
C ALA A 46 16.03 -15.91 13.35
N ILE A 47 14.98 -16.11 14.16
CA ILE A 47 15.13 -16.40 15.59
C ILE A 47 15.82 -17.75 15.79
N VAL A 48 15.44 -18.79 15.05
CA VAL A 48 16.08 -20.12 15.15
C VAL A 48 17.55 -20.06 14.75
N VAL A 49 17.84 -19.44 13.61
CA VAL A 49 19.22 -19.29 13.10
C VAL A 49 20.04 -18.42 14.07
N GLY A 50 19.48 -17.30 14.52
CA GLY A 50 20.12 -16.41 15.48
C GLY A 50 20.39 -17.07 16.83
N ALA A 51 19.46 -17.88 17.34
CA ALA A 51 19.63 -18.64 18.59
C ALA A 51 20.81 -19.61 18.53
N TRP A 52 21.06 -20.20 17.36
CA TRP A 52 22.16 -21.13 17.15
C TRP A 52 23.49 -20.40 16.88
N PHE A 53 23.44 -19.32 16.11
CA PHE A 53 24.60 -18.51 15.71
C PHE A 53 25.17 -17.67 16.87
N ALA A 54 24.31 -17.12 17.72
CA ALA A 54 24.69 -16.26 18.85
C ALA A 54 25.70 -16.91 19.83
N PRO A 55 25.49 -18.14 20.34
CA PRO A 55 26.46 -18.79 21.21
C PRO A 55 27.69 -19.33 20.46
N THR A 56 27.55 -19.76 19.20
CA THR A 56 28.64 -20.43 18.46
C THR A 56 29.65 -19.47 17.83
N ILE A 57 29.20 -18.29 17.38
CA ILE A 57 30.04 -17.36 16.61
C ILE A 57 30.23 -16.02 17.32
N VAL A 58 29.20 -15.53 18.03
CA VAL A 58 29.28 -14.25 18.77
C VAL A 58 29.83 -14.44 20.18
N GLY A 59 29.85 -15.68 20.69
CA GLY A 59 30.35 -15.99 22.03
C GLY A 59 29.42 -15.51 23.16
N ILE A 60 28.12 -15.43 22.90
CA ILE A 60 27.13 -15.08 23.93
C ILE A 60 26.91 -16.30 24.82
N GLU A 61 27.47 -16.26 26.02
CA GLU A 61 27.32 -17.32 27.01
C GLU A 61 26.01 -17.14 27.81
N GLN A 62 25.42 -18.26 28.26
CA GLN A 62 24.16 -18.30 29.04
C GLN A 62 22.88 -17.84 28.32
N LEU A 63 22.87 -17.77 26.98
CA LEU A 63 21.63 -17.54 26.23
C LEU A 63 20.66 -18.72 26.39
N SER A 64 19.38 -18.44 26.63
CA SER A 64 18.34 -19.46 26.76
C SER A 64 17.91 -20.03 25.40
N VAL A 65 18.81 -20.77 24.74
CA VAL A 65 18.60 -21.35 23.39
C VAL A 65 17.29 -22.14 23.30
N ARG A 66 16.99 -22.96 24.33
CA ARG A 66 15.72 -23.71 24.42
C ARG A 66 14.49 -22.79 24.46
N GLY A 67 14.55 -21.69 25.23
CA GLY A 67 13.47 -20.71 25.31
C GLY A 67 13.22 -20.02 23.98
N LEU A 68 14.29 -19.64 23.27
CA LEU A 68 14.19 -19.01 21.96
C LEU A 68 13.63 -19.95 20.89
N HIS A 69 13.99 -21.24 20.91
CA HIS A 69 13.41 -22.23 20.00
C HIS A 69 11.93 -22.51 20.29
N VAL A 70 11.54 -22.61 21.57
CA VAL A 70 10.12 -22.74 21.96
C VAL A 70 9.34 -21.52 21.49
N LEU A 71 9.87 -20.31 21.72
CA LEU A 71 9.25 -19.07 21.25
C LEU A 71 9.07 -19.06 19.73
N ALA A 72 10.11 -19.44 18.97
CA ALA A 72 10.05 -19.53 17.52
C ALA A 72 9.05 -20.58 17.04
N ALA A 73 8.97 -21.73 17.70
CA ALA A 73 7.99 -22.78 17.40
C ALA A 73 6.55 -22.29 17.66
N CYS A 74 6.31 -21.62 18.79
CA CYS A 74 5.02 -21.01 19.10
C CYS A 74 4.62 -19.96 18.07
N LEU A 75 5.55 -19.06 17.70
CA LEU A 75 5.33 -18.04 16.67
C LEU A 75 5.03 -18.69 15.31
N PHE A 76 5.76 -19.73 14.94
CA PHE A 76 5.56 -20.46 13.68
C PHE A 76 4.20 -21.17 13.63
N LEU A 77 3.82 -21.87 14.71
CA LEU A 77 2.53 -22.55 14.80
C LEU A 77 1.37 -21.56 14.73
N TYR A 78 1.44 -20.50 15.52
CA TYR A 78 0.45 -19.42 15.51
C TYR A 78 0.31 -18.81 14.11
N ASN A 79 1.44 -18.48 13.47
CA ASN A 79 1.43 -17.87 12.15
C ASN A 79 0.90 -18.84 11.09
N THR A 80 1.16 -20.14 11.21
CA THR A 80 0.60 -21.18 10.33
C THR A 80 -0.92 -21.24 10.42
N ILE A 81 -1.48 -21.13 11.63
CA ILE A 81 -2.94 -21.10 11.84
C ILE A 81 -3.55 -19.87 11.14
N ILE A 82 -2.95 -18.68 11.34
CA ILE A 82 -3.44 -17.46 10.68
C ILE A 82 -3.29 -17.54 9.15
N PHE A 83 -2.15 -18.01 8.66
CA PHE A 83 -1.90 -18.14 7.23
C PHE A 83 -2.90 -19.09 6.58
N SER A 84 -3.14 -20.26 7.19
CA SER A 84 -4.12 -21.23 6.73
C SER A 84 -5.53 -20.63 6.72
N LEU A 85 -5.93 -19.94 7.79
CA LEU A 85 -7.23 -19.27 7.85
C LEU A 85 -7.40 -18.21 6.76
N LEU A 86 -6.35 -17.44 6.46
CA LEU A 86 -6.34 -16.43 5.41
C LEU A 86 -6.31 -17.03 3.99
N TYR A 87 -5.65 -18.17 3.80
CA TYR A 87 -5.50 -18.83 2.50
C TYR A 87 -6.73 -19.67 2.13
N LEU A 88 -7.25 -20.50 3.06
CA LEU A 88 -8.36 -21.44 2.82
C LEU A 88 -9.73 -20.77 2.77
N SER A 89 -9.94 -19.71 3.55
CA SER A 89 -11.28 -19.11 3.65
C SER A 89 -11.57 -18.16 2.48
N SER A 90 -12.78 -18.27 1.90
CA SER A 90 -13.29 -17.37 0.87
C SER A 90 -13.90 -16.14 1.51
N TRP A 91 -13.11 -15.06 1.60
CA TRP A 91 -13.49 -13.81 2.26
C TRP A 91 -14.30 -12.89 1.33
N SER A 92 -15.46 -13.37 0.88
CA SER A 92 -16.31 -12.68 -0.12
C SER A 92 -17.45 -11.83 0.49
N SER A 93 -17.69 -11.94 1.80
CA SER A 93 -18.84 -11.29 2.47
C SER A 93 -18.44 -9.98 3.15
N PRO A 94 -19.34 -8.98 3.27
CA PRO A 94 -19.07 -7.77 4.08
C PRO A 94 -18.76 -8.08 5.56
N ALA A 95 -19.27 -9.20 6.11
CA ALA A 95 -18.91 -9.64 7.46
C ALA A 95 -17.43 -10.05 7.59
N SER A 96 -16.81 -10.50 6.50
CA SER A 96 -15.39 -10.86 6.41
C SER A 96 -14.47 -9.68 6.71
N TYR A 97 -14.90 -8.45 6.43
CA TYR A 97 -14.06 -7.26 6.63
C TYR A 97 -13.76 -7.01 8.11
N ARG A 98 -14.79 -7.08 8.96
CA ARG A 98 -14.64 -6.92 10.42
C ARG A 98 -13.76 -8.01 11.01
N GLN A 99 -13.92 -9.24 10.54
CA GLN A 99 -13.12 -10.38 10.98
C GLN A 99 -11.64 -10.20 10.59
N LEU A 100 -11.36 -9.74 9.37
CA LEU A 100 -9.98 -9.50 8.91
C LEU A 100 -9.29 -8.39 9.72
N ILE A 101 -10.03 -7.32 10.06
CA ILE A 101 -9.53 -6.26 10.95
C ILE A 101 -9.27 -6.80 12.36
N LEU A 102 -10.18 -7.61 12.91
CA LEU A 102 -9.99 -8.21 14.23
C LEU A 102 -8.78 -9.13 14.26
N ILE A 103 -8.62 -9.98 13.24
CA ILE A 103 -7.43 -10.83 13.07
C ILE A 103 -6.18 -9.95 13.02
N MET A 104 -6.17 -8.88 12.25
CA MET A 104 -5.03 -7.97 12.15
C MET A 104 -4.66 -7.33 13.50
N HIS A 105 -5.64 -6.84 14.26
CA HIS A 105 -5.40 -6.29 15.60
C HIS A 105 -4.84 -7.33 16.57
N GLY A 106 -5.49 -8.49 16.64
CA GLY A 106 -5.01 -9.60 17.47
C GLY A 106 -3.61 -10.03 17.07
N ALA A 107 -3.31 -10.00 15.78
CA ALA A 107 -2.03 -10.40 15.23
C ALA A 107 -0.91 -9.43 15.58
N ILE A 108 -1.10 -8.13 15.39
CA ILE A 108 -0.11 -7.11 15.78
C ILE A 108 0.07 -7.10 17.31
N GLY A 109 -1.03 -7.20 18.07
CA GLY A 109 -0.98 -7.27 19.53
C GLY A 109 -0.18 -8.47 20.03
N LEU A 110 -0.40 -9.65 19.45
CA LEU A 110 0.34 -10.85 19.84
C LEU A 110 1.81 -10.78 19.46
N ASP A 111 2.16 -10.13 18.35
CA ASP A 111 3.57 -9.92 17.99
C ASP A 111 4.30 -9.07 19.04
N PHE A 112 3.65 -8.04 19.61
CA PHE A 112 4.24 -7.30 20.74
C PHE A 112 4.46 -8.19 21.96
N VAL A 113 3.57 -9.14 22.23
CA VAL A 113 3.74 -10.11 23.33
C VAL A 113 4.93 -11.03 23.05
N PHE A 114 5.01 -11.61 21.85
CA PHE A 114 6.15 -12.45 21.44
C PHE A 114 7.46 -11.68 21.49
N LEU A 115 7.46 -10.42 21.06
CA LEU A 115 8.64 -9.56 21.10
C LEU A 115 9.05 -9.23 22.54
N THR A 116 8.09 -8.98 23.43
CA THR A 116 8.35 -8.77 24.86
C THR A 116 8.98 -10.01 25.49
N ALA A 117 8.48 -11.20 25.14
CA ALA A 117 9.03 -12.47 25.58
C ALA A 117 10.45 -12.72 25.01
N ALA A 118 10.66 -12.48 23.71
CA ALA A 118 11.98 -12.58 23.08
C ALA A 118 12.99 -11.67 23.78
N ARG A 119 12.60 -10.43 24.03
CA ARG A 119 13.43 -9.46 24.75
C ARG A 119 13.78 -9.94 26.15
N TRP A 120 12.81 -10.47 26.89
CA TRP A 120 13.05 -10.99 28.23
C TRP A 120 14.09 -12.13 28.22
N LEU A 121 14.03 -13.03 27.22
CA LEU A 121 14.96 -14.15 27.08
C LEU A 121 16.39 -13.74 26.67
N VAL A 122 16.55 -12.63 25.95
CA VAL A 122 17.84 -12.20 25.37
C VAL A 122 18.62 -11.22 26.26
N GLY A 123 17.98 -10.55 27.21
CA GLY A 123 18.68 -9.56 28.06
C GLY A 123 17.81 -8.49 28.73
N GLY A 124 16.48 -8.61 28.63
CA GLY A 124 15.55 -7.69 29.27
C GLY A 124 15.66 -6.25 28.77
N VAL A 125 15.68 -5.28 29.69
CA VAL A 125 15.69 -3.84 29.35
C VAL A 125 16.93 -3.42 28.52
N GLY A 126 18.10 -4.03 28.74
CA GLY A 126 19.34 -3.68 28.02
C GLY A 126 19.47 -4.32 26.62
N SER A 127 18.52 -5.15 26.20
CA SER A 127 18.61 -5.90 24.96
C SER A 127 18.46 -5.01 23.71
N PRO A 128 19.25 -5.27 22.62
CA PRO A 128 19.08 -4.59 21.34
C PRO A 128 17.73 -4.90 20.67
N PHE A 129 16.97 -5.88 21.17
CA PHE A 129 15.65 -6.23 20.65
C PHE A 129 14.60 -5.13 20.85
N SER A 130 14.91 -4.09 21.63
CA SER A 130 14.07 -2.89 21.79
C SER A 130 13.72 -2.22 20.46
N SER A 131 14.66 -2.19 19.50
CA SER A 131 14.45 -1.57 18.19
C SER A 131 13.36 -2.25 17.37
N PHE A 132 13.09 -3.55 17.59
CA PHE A 132 12.02 -4.25 16.87
C PHE A 132 10.61 -3.75 17.25
N TYR A 133 10.43 -3.06 18.39
CA TYR A 133 9.14 -2.43 18.71
C TYR A 133 8.80 -1.34 17.69
N ILE A 134 9.82 -0.56 17.28
CA ILE A 134 9.67 0.49 16.26
C ILE A 134 9.20 -0.13 14.95
N LEU A 135 9.77 -1.26 14.54
CA LEU A 135 9.35 -1.97 13.33
C LEU A 135 7.88 -2.39 13.39
N HIS A 136 7.41 -2.91 14.52
CA HIS A 136 6.00 -3.27 14.68
C HIS A 136 5.06 -2.06 14.72
N ILE A 137 5.49 -0.93 15.29
CA ILE A 137 4.75 0.35 15.21
C ILE A 137 4.67 0.84 13.77
N ILE A 138 5.77 0.74 13.00
CA ILE A 138 5.79 1.11 11.58
C ILE A 138 4.79 0.24 10.80
N LEU A 139 4.84 -1.08 11.00
CA LEU A 139 3.95 -2.04 10.36
C LEU A 139 2.47 -1.75 10.69
N ALA A 140 2.17 -1.50 11.97
CA ALA A 140 0.84 -1.05 12.39
C ALA A 140 0.44 0.23 11.66
N GLY A 141 1.34 1.20 11.53
CA GLY A 141 1.13 2.46 10.79
C GLY A 141 0.76 2.29 9.32
N MET A 142 1.32 1.29 8.65
CA MET A 142 1.02 0.98 7.25
C MET A 142 -0.33 0.28 7.07
N LEU A 143 -0.76 -0.48 8.07
CA LEU A 143 -1.91 -1.37 8.02
C LEU A 143 -3.17 -0.75 8.62
N LEU A 144 -3.03 0.10 9.63
CA LEU A 144 -4.12 0.59 10.46
C LEU A 144 -4.36 2.11 10.32
N PRO A 145 -5.56 2.59 10.67
CA PRO A 145 -5.82 4.01 10.91
C PRO A 145 -4.99 4.57 12.09
N ARG A 146 -4.65 5.86 12.03
CA ARG A 146 -3.81 6.58 13.02
C ARG A 146 -4.17 6.31 14.49
N VAL A 147 -5.46 6.33 14.82
CA VAL A 147 -5.93 6.10 16.20
C VAL A 147 -5.47 4.73 16.71
N PHE A 148 -5.59 3.69 15.88
CA PHE A 148 -5.20 2.35 16.27
C PHE A 148 -3.68 2.18 16.33
N VAL A 149 -2.92 2.88 15.50
CA VAL A 149 -1.45 2.88 15.57
C VAL A 149 -0.99 3.42 16.92
N LEU A 150 -1.59 4.53 17.38
CA LEU A 150 -1.31 5.10 18.70
C LEU A 150 -1.70 4.13 19.82
N LEU A 151 -2.85 3.45 19.71
CA LEU A 151 -3.25 2.43 20.69
C LEU A 151 -2.28 1.25 20.74
N HIS A 152 -1.77 0.77 19.59
CA HIS A 152 -0.80 -0.33 19.57
C HIS A 152 0.58 0.12 20.06
N ALA A 153 0.99 1.35 19.77
CA ALA A 153 2.21 1.94 20.32
C ALA A 153 2.12 2.09 21.85
N LEU A 154 0.98 2.54 22.36
CA LEU A 154 0.71 2.59 23.80
C LEU A 154 0.71 1.18 24.41
N PHE A 155 0.04 0.22 23.78
CA PHE A 155 0.04 -1.18 24.24
C PHE A 155 1.45 -1.78 24.29
N GLY A 156 2.23 -1.60 23.22
CA GLY A 156 3.64 -2.00 23.18
C GLY A 156 4.49 -1.30 24.24
N TYR A 157 4.26 0.00 24.47
CA TYR A 157 4.92 0.75 25.55
C TYR A 157 4.54 0.21 26.94
N LEU A 158 3.27 -0.12 27.18
CA LEU A 158 2.84 -0.68 28.46
C LEU A 158 3.45 -2.06 28.71
N LEU A 159 3.57 -2.91 27.68
CA LEU A 159 4.29 -4.19 27.79
C LEU A 159 5.78 -3.99 28.09
N PHE A 160 6.42 -3.05 27.39
CA PHE A 160 7.79 -2.66 27.65
C PHE A 160 7.98 -2.14 29.09
N ALA A 161 7.12 -1.23 29.53
CA ALA A 161 7.19 -0.61 30.83
C ALA A 161 6.89 -1.61 31.94
N GLY A 162 5.91 -2.49 31.74
CA GLY A 162 5.60 -3.58 32.64
C GLY A 162 6.78 -4.53 32.83
N LEU A 163 7.49 -4.89 31.76
CA LEU A 163 8.71 -5.69 31.86
C LEU A 163 9.81 -4.95 32.61
N ALA A 164 10.05 -3.67 32.29
CA ALA A 164 11.10 -2.87 32.94
C ALA A 164 10.83 -2.66 34.45
N LEU A 165 9.59 -2.34 34.82
CA LEU A 165 9.16 -2.20 36.22
C LEU A 165 9.15 -3.54 36.95
N GLY A 166 8.76 -4.63 36.28
CA GLY A 166 8.80 -5.98 36.84
C GLY A 166 10.23 -6.47 37.11
N GLN A 167 11.19 -6.10 36.26
CA GLN A 167 12.62 -6.37 36.50
C GLN A 167 13.18 -5.46 37.60
N TRP A 168 12.73 -4.21 37.69
CA TRP A 168 13.12 -3.30 38.78
C TRP A 168 12.65 -3.76 40.15
N SER A 169 11.40 -4.21 40.28
CA SER A 169 10.83 -4.68 41.54
C SER A 169 11.31 -6.07 41.95
N GLY A 170 12.08 -6.75 41.09
CA GLY A 170 12.52 -8.13 41.30
C GLY A 170 11.41 -9.18 41.08
N ALA A 171 10.22 -8.78 40.63
CA ALA A 171 9.12 -9.70 40.35
C ALA A 171 9.39 -10.59 39.13
N VAL A 172 10.16 -10.08 38.16
CA VAL A 172 10.56 -10.81 36.95
C VAL A 172 12.06 -11.08 36.98
N PRO A 173 12.52 -12.33 36.76
CA PRO A 173 13.94 -12.64 36.70
C PRO A 173 14.65 -11.81 35.64
N TYR A 174 15.78 -11.20 36.02
CA TYR A 174 16.68 -10.53 35.08
C TYR A 174 17.65 -11.57 34.51
N LEU A 175 17.43 -11.98 33.26
CA LEU A 175 18.41 -12.79 32.53
C LEU A 175 19.40 -11.84 31.86
N ALA A 176 20.68 -11.95 32.21
CA ALA A 176 21.77 -11.21 31.59
C ALA A 176 22.76 -12.19 30.94
N PRO A 177 22.49 -12.68 29.71
CA PRO A 177 23.47 -13.47 28.98
C PRO A 177 24.73 -12.64 28.75
N THR A 178 25.88 -13.18 29.17
CA THR A 178 27.18 -12.52 29.03
C THR A 178 27.50 -12.33 27.55
N GLY A 179 27.83 -11.10 27.15
CA GLY A 179 28.10 -10.73 25.74
C GLY A 179 26.90 -10.16 24.98
N ALA A 180 25.66 -10.33 25.45
CA ALA A 180 24.47 -9.69 24.87
C ALA A 180 24.15 -8.31 25.48
N VAL A 181 24.63 -8.07 26.71
CA VAL A 181 24.41 -6.83 27.46
C VAL A 181 25.76 -6.36 28.03
N MET A 182 26.08 -5.07 27.88
CA MET A 182 27.38 -4.49 28.25
C MET A 182 27.57 -4.24 29.75
N CYS A 183 26.55 -4.47 30.58
CA CYS A 183 26.57 -4.13 32.01
C CYS A 183 25.97 -5.27 32.85
N ASP A 184 26.81 -5.97 33.61
CA ASP A 184 26.45 -6.80 34.79
C ASP A 184 25.95 -5.96 35.99
N ARG A 185 25.76 -4.66 35.79
CA ARG A 185 25.48 -3.73 36.88
C ARG A 185 23.99 -3.77 37.22
N HIS A 186 23.72 -3.94 38.51
CA HIS A 186 22.39 -3.88 39.12
C HIS A 186 21.52 -2.80 38.48
N PHE A 187 20.32 -3.19 38.09
CA PHE A 187 19.34 -2.33 37.42
C PHE A 187 18.95 -1.16 38.33
N ASP A 188 19.65 -0.03 38.18
CA ASP A 188 19.44 1.16 39.00
C ASP A 188 18.12 1.87 38.62
N HIS A 189 17.43 2.43 39.62
CA HIS A 189 16.17 3.18 39.44
C HIS A 189 16.32 4.31 38.40
N ARG A 190 17.49 4.95 38.35
CA ARG A 190 17.79 6.01 37.38
C ARG A 190 17.79 5.48 35.94
N TYR A 191 18.44 4.34 35.73
CA TYR A 191 18.49 3.71 34.40
C TYR A 191 17.10 3.25 33.95
N ALA A 192 16.29 2.72 34.88
CA ALA A 192 14.89 2.35 34.61
C ALA A 192 14.08 3.55 34.13
N ILE A 193 14.13 4.66 34.87
CA ILE A 193 13.39 5.89 34.55
C ILE A 193 13.86 6.47 33.21
N THR A 194 15.17 6.58 32.99
CA THR A 194 15.71 7.08 31.72
C THR A 194 15.26 6.22 30.55
N THR A 195 15.33 4.90 30.69
CA THR A 195 14.95 3.97 29.61
C THR A 195 13.45 4.04 29.30
N LEU A 196 12.59 4.14 30.31
CA LEU A 196 11.15 4.36 30.17
C LEU A 196 10.84 5.66 29.43
N VAL A 197 11.41 6.78 29.88
CA VAL A 197 11.17 8.10 29.27
C VAL A 197 11.64 8.14 27.82
N VAL A 198 12.85 7.65 27.53
CA VAL A 198 13.40 7.62 26.17
C VAL A 198 12.53 6.77 25.26
N HIS A 199 12.09 5.59 25.69
CA HIS A 199 11.23 4.73 24.87
C HIS A 199 9.80 5.27 24.74
N ALA A 200 9.27 5.95 25.76
CA ALA A 200 7.97 6.63 25.67
C ALA A 200 7.99 7.68 24.56
N VAL A 201 9.01 8.55 24.56
CA VAL A 201 9.21 9.55 23.50
C VAL A 201 9.41 8.87 22.16
N LEU A 202 10.28 7.86 22.08
CA LEU A 202 10.58 7.16 20.84
C LEU A 202 9.35 6.50 20.21
N PHE A 203 8.54 5.79 20.99
CA PHE A 203 7.35 5.10 20.50
C PHE A 203 6.28 6.12 20.09
N THR A 204 6.11 7.19 20.86
CA THR A 204 5.14 8.24 20.56
C THR A 204 5.50 8.99 19.28
N VAL A 205 6.75 9.45 19.17
CA VAL A 205 7.24 10.16 17.99
C VAL A 205 7.18 9.26 16.75
N THR A 206 7.62 8.01 16.86
CA THR A 206 7.53 7.04 15.76
C THR A 206 6.07 6.85 15.32
N ALA A 207 5.16 6.60 16.27
CA ALA A 207 3.75 6.37 15.95
C ALA A 207 3.11 7.59 15.27
N LEU A 208 3.43 8.80 15.72
CA LEU A 208 2.96 10.04 15.10
C LEU A 208 3.51 10.23 13.69
N LEU A 209 4.84 10.13 13.52
CA LEU A 209 5.49 10.32 12.23
C LEU A 209 5.01 9.31 11.19
N VAL A 210 4.99 8.02 11.54
CA VAL A 210 4.52 6.98 10.63
C VAL A 210 3.06 7.19 10.29
N SER A 211 2.21 7.55 11.28
CA SER A 211 0.79 7.80 11.02
C SER A 211 0.56 8.98 10.07
N GLU A 212 1.35 10.05 10.21
CA GLU A 212 1.29 11.20 9.31
C GLU A 212 1.79 10.86 7.91
N MET A 213 2.93 10.16 7.81
CA MET A 213 3.47 9.69 6.53
C MET A 213 2.47 8.77 5.82
N ALA A 214 1.90 7.82 6.54
CA ALA A 214 0.89 6.93 6.01
C ALA A 214 -0.31 7.74 5.51
N SER A 215 -0.84 8.66 6.32
CA SER A 215 -1.99 9.50 5.94
C SER A 215 -1.70 10.40 4.74
N ALA A 216 -0.51 10.99 4.67
CA ALA A 216 -0.06 11.78 3.52
C ALA A 216 0.00 10.93 2.24
N LEU A 217 0.50 9.70 2.35
CA LEU A 217 0.53 8.75 1.23
C LEU A 217 -0.87 8.40 0.75
N LYS A 218 -1.82 8.13 1.67
CA LYS A 218 -3.22 7.86 1.30
C LYS A 218 -3.85 9.05 0.57
N ARG A 219 -3.60 10.28 1.04
CA ARG A 219 -4.09 11.52 0.40
C ARG A 219 -3.50 11.68 -1.00
N GLY A 220 -2.19 11.49 -1.17
CA GLY A 220 -1.52 11.57 -2.47
C GLY A 220 -2.05 10.54 -3.46
N GLU A 221 -2.28 9.31 -2.99
CA GLU A 221 -2.85 8.23 -3.81
C GLU A 221 -4.28 8.55 -4.27
N SER A 222 -5.13 9.09 -3.39
CA SER A 222 -6.48 9.52 -3.75
C SER A 222 -6.48 10.70 -4.73
N ALA A 223 -5.60 11.69 -4.55
CA ALA A 223 -5.48 12.82 -5.46
C ALA A 223 -5.02 12.38 -6.86
N LEU A 224 -4.03 11.48 -6.94
CA LEU A 224 -3.54 10.94 -8.21
C LEU A 224 -4.65 10.18 -8.97
N ARG A 225 -5.50 9.44 -8.25
CA ARG A 225 -6.65 8.75 -8.86
C ARG A 225 -7.69 9.72 -9.41
N ALA A 226 -8.05 10.74 -8.63
CA ALA A 226 -9.01 11.75 -9.06
C ALA A 226 -8.53 12.42 -10.36
N LEU A 227 -7.25 12.80 -10.41
CA LEU A 227 -6.65 13.40 -11.60
C LEU A 227 -6.61 12.42 -12.79
N ASN A 228 -6.30 11.14 -12.57
CA ASN A 228 -6.30 10.15 -13.64
C ASN A 228 -7.71 9.92 -14.22
N ALA A 229 -8.74 9.88 -13.36
CA ALA A 229 -10.13 9.77 -13.80
C ALA A 229 -10.57 11.00 -14.62
N GLU A 230 -10.17 12.19 -14.19
CA GLU A 230 -10.42 13.43 -14.94
C GLU A 230 -9.72 13.43 -16.30
N LEU A 231 -8.46 13.01 -16.36
CA LEU A 231 -7.70 12.86 -17.62
C LEU A 231 -8.37 11.87 -18.57
N GLU A 232 -8.87 10.75 -18.04
CA GLU A 232 -9.56 9.73 -18.84
C GLU A 232 -10.87 10.27 -19.43
N GLN A 233 -11.62 11.06 -18.65
CA GLN A 233 -12.83 11.75 -19.10
C GLN A 233 -12.54 12.83 -20.15
N LEU A 234 -11.50 13.64 -19.95
CA LEU A 234 -11.06 14.62 -20.95
C LEU A 234 -10.61 13.94 -22.25
N SER A 235 -9.90 12.82 -22.12
CA SER A 235 -9.51 12.02 -23.28
C SER A 235 -10.71 11.41 -24.01
N SER A 236 -11.76 10.98 -23.32
CA SER A 236 -12.97 10.46 -23.97
C SER A 236 -13.72 11.57 -24.69
N MET A 237 -13.95 12.72 -24.04
CA MET A 237 -14.60 13.86 -24.67
C MET A 237 -13.85 14.35 -25.92
N ARG A 238 -12.52 14.40 -25.87
CA ARG A 238 -11.70 14.74 -27.05
C ARG A 238 -11.90 13.73 -28.18
N ARG A 239 -11.92 12.42 -27.88
CA ARG A 239 -12.16 11.38 -28.89
C ARG A 239 -13.53 11.53 -29.53
N ASP A 240 -14.56 11.75 -28.72
CA ASP A 240 -15.94 11.92 -29.20
C ASP A 240 -16.08 13.16 -30.07
N PHE A 241 -15.49 14.27 -29.65
CA PHE A 241 -15.47 15.51 -30.43
C PHE A 241 -14.77 15.33 -31.79
N LEU A 242 -13.60 14.69 -31.81
CA LEU A 242 -12.87 14.39 -33.05
C LEU A 242 -13.67 13.45 -33.96
N HIS A 243 -14.35 12.45 -33.39
CA HIS A 243 -15.21 11.54 -34.13
C HIS A 243 -16.39 12.29 -34.79
N VAL A 244 -17.06 13.18 -34.04
CA VAL A 244 -18.15 14.02 -34.55
C VAL A 244 -17.66 14.97 -35.65
N ILE A 245 -16.51 15.62 -35.46
CA ILE A 245 -15.92 16.48 -36.50
C ILE A 245 -15.62 15.67 -37.77
N ALA A 246 -14.98 14.51 -37.63
CA ALA A 246 -14.65 13.66 -38.78
C ALA A 246 -15.91 13.24 -39.54
N HIS A 247 -16.97 12.84 -38.82
CA HIS A 247 -18.26 12.50 -39.43
C HIS A 247 -18.87 13.71 -40.16
N ASN A 248 -18.89 14.89 -39.53
CA ASN A 248 -19.48 16.10 -40.10
C ASN A 248 -18.69 16.67 -41.28
N LEU A 249 -17.38 16.43 -41.35
CA LEU A 249 -16.55 16.83 -42.50
C LEU A 249 -16.70 15.87 -43.70
N LYS A 250 -17.13 14.63 -43.49
CA LYS A 250 -17.27 13.62 -44.56
C LYS A 250 -18.30 13.99 -45.63
N ALA A 251 -19.44 14.53 -45.21
CA ALA A 251 -20.51 14.93 -46.14
C ALA A 251 -20.12 16.12 -47.07
N PRO A 252 -19.63 17.26 -46.55
CA PRO A 252 -19.22 18.38 -47.41
C PRO A 252 -17.99 18.06 -48.26
N THR A 253 -17.03 17.27 -47.76
CA THR A 253 -15.87 16.83 -48.57
C THR A 253 -16.29 15.92 -49.72
N ALA A 254 -17.22 14.99 -49.49
CA ALA A 254 -17.80 14.16 -50.54
C ALA A 254 -18.57 15.00 -51.59
N ALA A 255 -19.36 15.99 -51.14
CA ALA A 255 -20.07 16.90 -52.03
C ALA A 255 -19.12 17.75 -52.88
N ALA A 256 -18.06 18.31 -52.29
CA ALA A 256 -17.05 19.06 -53.02
C ALA A 256 -16.26 18.20 -54.01
N THR A 257 -15.96 16.95 -53.65
CA THR A 257 -15.32 15.96 -54.55
C THR A 257 -16.22 15.63 -55.74
N MET A 258 -17.52 15.41 -55.50
CA MET A 258 -18.53 15.20 -56.55
C MET A 258 -18.62 16.40 -57.50
N MET A 259 -18.74 17.62 -56.95
CA MET A 259 -18.77 18.85 -57.74
C MET A 259 -17.52 19.00 -58.61
N LEU A 260 -16.33 18.80 -58.05
CA LEU A 260 -15.07 18.85 -58.82
C LEU A 260 -15.04 17.78 -59.93
N THR A 261 -15.54 16.58 -59.66
CA THR A 261 -15.59 15.49 -60.66
C THR A 261 -16.55 15.84 -61.80
N THR A 262 -17.69 16.47 -61.50
CA THR A 262 -18.65 16.95 -62.51
C THR A 262 -18.04 18.06 -63.37
N VAL A 263 -17.34 19.02 -62.76
CA VAL A 263 -16.63 20.10 -63.47
C VAL A 263 -15.54 19.51 -64.39
N GLU A 264 -14.78 18.52 -63.90
CA GLU A 264 -13.77 17.79 -64.68
C GLU A 264 -14.38 17.03 -65.87
N GLN A 265 -15.55 16.39 -65.69
CA GLN A 265 -16.25 15.70 -66.79
C GLN A 265 -16.80 16.64 -67.86
N ILE A 266 -17.36 17.80 -67.45
CA ILE A 266 -18.03 18.73 -68.38
C ILE A 266 -17.01 19.58 -69.16
N TRP A 267 -15.98 20.08 -68.47
CA TRP A 267 -15.03 21.05 -69.04
C TRP A 267 -13.61 20.52 -69.20
N GLY A 268 -13.30 19.33 -68.70
CA GLY A 268 -12.00 18.69 -68.88
C GLY A 268 -11.53 18.66 -70.34
N PRO A 269 -12.34 18.22 -71.32
CA PRO A 269 -11.92 18.14 -72.73
C PRO A 269 -11.60 19.48 -73.39
N THR A 270 -12.08 20.59 -72.84
CA THR A 270 -12.02 21.94 -73.43
C THR A 270 -11.15 22.93 -72.65
N ALA A 271 -10.65 22.55 -71.47
CA ALA A 271 -9.86 23.41 -70.59
C ALA A 271 -8.35 23.36 -70.90
N PRO A 272 -7.60 24.46 -70.66
CA PRO A 272 -6.14 24.48 -70.74
C PRO A 272 -5.48 23.46 -69.79
N GLU A 273 -4.34 22.89 -70.17
CA GLU A 273 -3.61 21.88 -69.36
C GLU A 273 -3.33 22.35 -67.92
N GLU A 274 -3.04 23.64 -67.71
CA GLU A 274 -2.86 24.22 -66.36
C GLU A 274 -4.12 24.11 -65.49
N ALA A 275 -5.30 24.35 -66.05
CA ALA A 275 -6.58 24.30 -65.34
C ALA A 275 -6.97 22.86 -64.97
N GLN A 276 -6.71 21.89 -65.86
CA GLN A 276 -6.91 20.47 -65.56
C GLN A 276 -6.00 20.01 -64.41
N SER A 277 -4.72 20.41 -64.45
CA SER A 277 -3.76 20.08 -63.38
C SER A 277 -4.16 20.68 -62.03
N ALA A 278 -4.76 21.88 -62.02
CA ALA A 278 -5.25 22.53 -60.82
C ALA A 278 -6.49 21.81 -60.26
N LEU A 279 -7.44 21.41 -61.13
CA LEU A 279 -8.65 20.68 -60.73
C LEU A 279 -8.32 19.31 -60.13
N LYS A 280 -7.40 18.56 -60.76
CA LYS A 280 -6.95 17.26 -60.28
C LYS A 280 -6.33 17.37 -58.88
N ARG A 281 -5.45 18.36 -58.66
CA ARG A 281 -4.83 18.62 -57.34
C ARG A 281 -5.84 19.06 -56.28
N ALA A 282 -6.83 19.87 -56.65
CA ALA A 282 -7.91 20.27 -55.74
C ALA A 282 -8.77 19.08 -55.30
N ARG A 283 -9.09 18.18 -56.24
CA ARG A 283 -9.83 16.94 -55.94
C ARG A 283 -9.04 16.02 -55.01
N GLU A 284 -7.77 15.75 -55.33
CA GLU A 284 -6.89 14.91 -54.51
C GLU A 284 -6.81 15.42 -53.06
N ARG A 285 -6.61 16.73 -52.85
CA ARG A 285 -6.58 17.35 -51.51
C ARG A 285 -7.88 17.23 -50.73
N ILE A 286 -9.03 17.41 -51.38
CA ILE A 286 -10.33 17.30 -50.71
C ILE A 286 -10.64 15.84 -50.36
N GLN A 287 -10.18 14.90 -51.19
CA GLN A 287 -10.32 13.47 -50.95
C GLN A 287 -9.47 13.01 -49.77
N GLU A 288 -8.24 13.52 -49.63
CA GLU A 288 -7.38 13.33 -48.44
C GLU A 288 -8.04 13.89 -47.16
N LEU A 289 -8.68 15.06 -47.24
CA LEU A 289 -9.40 15.68 -46.11
C LEU A 289 -10.65 14.89 -45.68
N GLY A 290 -11.31 14.18 -46.59
CA GLY A 290 -12.50 13.36 -46.32
C GLY A 290 -12.21 11.94 -45.79
N GLN A 291 -10.95 11.48 -45.86
CA GLN A 291 -10.51 10.16 -45.39
C GLN A 291 -9.36 10.28 -44.38
N PRO A 292 -9.63 10.76 -43.14
CA PRO A 292 -8.58 11.02 -42.15
C PRO A 292 -7.75 9.80 -41.73
N ASP A 293 -8.23 8.56 -41.94
CA ASP A 293 -7.49 7.33 -41.62
C ASP A 293 -6.41 6.95 -42.66
N SER A 294 -6.37 7.63 -43.82
CA SER A 294 -5.47 7.29 -44.94
C SER A 294 -4.25 8.21 -45.07
N GLY A 295 -4.11 9.20 -44.20
CA GLY A 295 -2.98 10.13 -44.26
C GLY A 295 -1.62 9.44 -44.00
N PRO A 296 -0.52 9.89 -44.63
CA PRO A 296 0.80 9.24 -44.57
C PRO A 296 1.39 9.06 -43.15
N ALA A 297 0.84 9.74 -42.14
CA ALA A 297 1.25 9.63 -40.75
C ALA A 297 0.90 8.27 -40.09
N THR A 298 -0.20 7.62 -40.48
CA THR A 298 -0.57 6.29 -39.94
C THR A 298 0.33 5.19 -40.50
N THR A 299 0.81 5.33 -41.74
CA THR A 299 1.74 4.39 -42.37
C THR A 299 3.15 4.50 -41.78
N GLU A 300 3.61 5.71 -41.43
CA GLU A 300 4.94 5.92 -40.83
C GLU A 300 5.00 5.47 -39.35
N LEU A 301 3.93 5.67 -38.58
CA LEU A 301 3.80 5.15 -37.22
C LEU A 301 3.63 3.62 -37.18
N ALA A 302 2.92 3.03 -38.15
CA ALA A 302 2.83 1.57 -38.31
C ALA A 302 4.16 0.94 -38.75
N ARG A 303 4.96 1.65 -39.56
CA ARG A 303 6.32 1.22 -39.96
C ARG A 303 7.30 1.27 -38.79
N LYS A 304 7.26 2.30 -37.95
CA LYS A 304 8.11 2.39 -36.74
C LYS A 304 7.77 1.35 -35.67
N ARG A 305 6.49 0.97 -35.53
CA ARG A 305 6.06 -0.10 -34.59
C ARG A 305 6.40 -1.53 -35.02
N ARG A 306 6.80 -1.76 -36.28
CA ARG A 306 7.26 -3.07 -36.77
C ARG A 306 8.77 -3.26 -36.69
N ILE A 307 9.53 -2.22 -36.35
CA ILE A 307 11.00 -2.20 -36.37
C ILE A 307 11.58 -2.04 -34.94
N ALA A 308 10.73 -1.87 -33.93
CA ALA A 308 11.09 -1.92 -32.50
C ALA A 308 10.39 -3.11 -31.84
#